data_AF-A0A9E1RT71-F1
#
_entry.id   AF-A0A9E1RT71-F1
#
_cell.length_a   1.000
_cell.length_b   1.000
_cell.length_c   1.000
_cell.angle_alpha   90.00
_cell.angle_beta   90.00
_cell.angle_gamma   90.00
#
_symmetry.space_group_name_H-M   'P 1'
#
loop_
_entity.id
_entity.type
_entity.pdbx_description
1 polymer ?
#
loop_
_entity_poly.entity_id
_entity_poly.type
_entity_poly.pdbx_seq_one_letter_code
_entity_poly.pdbx_strand_id
1 'polypeptide(L)' 'MRAFVTHNPEDLDAYYGRALPKLREIAEVVLNPIDRDLTTPEFIEAAAGCQVIIAHRATPGDAAIFRA' A
#
# COMPACT_ATOMS: atom_id res chain seq x y z
N MET A 1 -1.33 -13.56 6.01
CA MET A 1 -1.04 -12.88 4.74
C MET A 1 -0.94 -11.39 5.02
N ARG A 2 0.10 -10.72 4.53
CA ARG A 2 0.35 -9.29 4.68
C ARG A 2 -0.01 -8.57 3.38
N ALA A 3 -0.84 -7.54 3.47
CA ALA A 3 -1.26 -6.72 2.34
C ALA A 3 -0.81 -5.28 2.56
N PHE A 4 -0.08 -4.71 1.60
CA PHE A 4 0.32 -3.31 1.63
C PHE A 4 -0.65 -2.46 0.81
N VAL A 5 -1.22 -1.42 1.41
CA VAL A 5 -2.09 -0.44 0.75
C VAL A 5 -1.32 0.86 0.56
N THR A 6 -1.09 1.25 -0.69
CA THR A 6 -0.15 2.35 -1.01
C THR A 6 -0.77 3.75 -0.91
N HIS A 7 -2.09 3.83 -0.69
CA HIS A 7 -2.83 5.09 -0.59
C HIS A 7 -2.24 5.94 0.54
N ASN A 8 -1.97 7.22 0.28
CA ASN A 8 -1.73 8.19 1.35
C ASN A 8 -2.96 8.27 2.27
N PRO A 9 -2.85 8.81 3.50
CA PRO A 9 -3.96 8.90 4.45
C PRO A 9 -5.23 9.57 3.90
N GLU A 10 -5.09 10.65 3.11
CA GLU A 10 -6.23 11.35 2.50
C GLU A 10 -7.00 10.44 1.52
N ASP A 11 -6.31 9.85 0.56
CA ASP A 11 -6.88 8.95 -0.44
C ASP A 11 -7.37 7.64 0.17
N LEU A 12 -6.72 7.16 1.24
CA LEU A 12 -7.14 5.96 1.98
C LEU A 12 -8.53 6.16 2.57
N ASP A 13 -8.80 7.31 3.18
CA ASP A 13 -10.12 7.62 3.72
C ASP A 13 -11.15 7.81 2.60
N ALA A 14 -10.81 8.61 1.58
CA ALA A 14 -11.71 8.95 0.48
C ALA A 14 -12.16 7.74 -0.36
N TYR A 15 -11.24 6.80 -0.65
CA TYR A 15 -11.49 5.70 -1.59
C TYR A 15 -11.55 4.32 -0.94
N TYR A 16 -10.86 4.12 0.19
CA TYR A 16 -10.65 2.79 0.76
C TYR A 16 -11.23 2.62 2.17
N GLY A 17 -11.75 3.68 2.79
CA GLY A 17 -12.24 3.65 4.18
C GLY A 17 -13.32 2.59 4.45
N ARG A 18 -14.19 2.32 3.47
CA ARG A 18 -15.21 1.26 3.58
C ARG A 18 -14.64 -0.16 3.45
N ALA A 19 -13.58 -0.32 2.66
CA ALA A 19 -12.97 -1.61 2.37
C ALA A 19 -11.91 -1.99 3.43
N LEU A 20 -11.22 -1.01 4.01
CA LEU A 20 -10.13 -1.21 4.96
C LEU A 20 -10.50 -2.08 6.18
N PRO A 21 -11.66 -1.89 6.86
CA PRO A 21 -12.06 -2.76 7.95
C PRO A 21 -12.22 -4.22 7.51
N LYS A 22 -12.81 -4.44 6.33
CA LYS A 22 -13.00 -5.78 5.77
C LYS A 22 -11.71 -6.43 5.32
N LEU A 23 -10.77 -5.66 4.79
CA LEU A 23 -9.44 -6.17 4.47
C LEU A 23 -8.69 -6.62 5.74
N ARG A 24 -8.80 -5.85 6.84
CA ARG A 24 -8.20 -6.20 8.14
C ARG A 24 -8.78 -7.47 8.77
N GLU A 25 -9.98 -7.90 8.37
CA GLU A 25 -10.57 -9.18 8.82
C GLU A 25 -9.86 -10.40 8.18
N ILE A 26 -9.20 -10.23 7.03
CA ILE A 26 -8.64 -11.34 6.24
C ILE A 26 -7.11 -11.26 6.02
N ALA A 27 -6.49 -10.13 6.36
CA ALA A 27 -5.06 -9.89 6.20
C ALA A 27 -4.51 -8.93 7.26
N GLU A 28 -3.22 -9.08 7.56
CA GLU A 28 -2.46 -8.04 8.25
C GLU A 28 -2.21 -6.90 7.26
N VAL A 29 -2.72 -5.71 7.57
CA VAL A 29 -2.66 -4.56 6.66
C VAL A 29 -1.53 -3.62 7.06
N VAL A 30 -0.59 -3.42 6.13
CA VAL A 30 0.43 -2.37 6.18
C VAL A 30 -0.08 -1.18 5.37
N LEU A 31 0.03 0.03 5.91
CA LEU A 31 -0.42 1.26 5.27
C LEU A 31 0.78 2.14 4.93
N ASN A 32 0.62 3.00 3.92
CA ASN A 32 1.56 4.10 3.69
C ASN A 32 1.57 5.02 4.92
N PRO A 33 2.73 5.24 5.58
CA PRO A 33 2.80 6.01 6.82
C PRO A 33 2.89 7.53 6.58
N ILE A 34 3.03 8.00 5.34
CA ILE A 34 3.28 9.41 5.02
C ILE A 34 2.18 10.03 4.16
N ASP A 35 2.03 11.35 4.26
CA ASP A 35 0.97 12.12 3.62
C ASP A 35 1.29 12.52 2.17
N ARG A 36 1.79 11.55 1.40
CA ARG A 36 2.08 11.65 -0.05
C ARG A 36 2.27 10.27 -0.66
N ASP A 37 2.32 10.19 -1.98
CA ASP A 37 2.77 8.98 -2.67
C ASP A 37 4.24 8.66 -2.33
N LEU A 38 4.53 7.36 -2.21
CA LEU A 38 5.87 6.85 -1.99
C LEU A 38 6.70 6.94 -3.27
N THR A 39 7.98 7.26 -3.11
CA THR A 39 8.98 6.99 -4.15
C THR A 39 9.24 5.49 -4.28
N THR A 40 9.84 5.06 -5.39
CA THR A 40 10.15 3.64 -5.62
C THR A 40 10.98 2.98 -4.50
N PRO A 41 12.03 3.61 -3.95
CA PRO A 41 12.77 3.05 -2.81
C PRO A 41 11.91 2.91 -1.55
N GLU A 42 11.13 3.94 -1.20
CA GLU A 42 10.24 3.92 -0.03
C GLU A 42 9.14 2.87 -0.19
N PHE A 43 8.62 2.68 -1.41
CA PHE A 43 7.68 1.63 -1.73
C PHE A 43 8.29 0.27 -1.42
N ILE A 44 9.47 -0.03 -1.98
CA ILE A 44 10.14 -1.32 -1.80
C ILE A 44 10.31 -1.63 -0.31
N GLU A 45 10.73 -0.64 0.48
CA GLU A 45 10.85 -0.78 1.93
C GLU A 45 9.51 -1.07 2.60
N ALA A 46 8.46 -0.29 2.30
CA ALA A 46 7.14 -0.47 2.89
C ALA A 46 6.47 -1.81 2.49
N ALA A 47 6.73 -2.28 1.26
CA ALA A 47 6.21 -3.52 0.72
C ALA A 47 6.96 -4.76 1.22
N ALA A 48 8.10 -4.61 1.89
CA ALA A 48 8.95 -5.71 2.31
C ALA A 48 8.17 -6.74 3.16
N GLY A 49 8.18 -8.00 2.69
CA GLY A 49 7.48 -9.11 3.31
C GLY A 49 5.95 -9.09 3.16
N CYS A 50 5.38 -8.22 2.33
CA CYS A 50 3.97 -8.27 1.94
C CYS A 50 3.75 -9.22 0.76
N GLN A 51 2.65 -9.98 0.76
CA GLN A 51 2.30 -10.89 -0.34
C GLN A 51 1.36 -10.24 -1.35
N VAL A 52 0.64 -9.19 -0.94
CA VAL A 52 -0.35 -8.49 -1.76
C VAL A 52 -0.07 -7.00 -1.71
N ILE A 53 -0.16 -6.35 -2.87
CA ILE A 53 -0.08 -4.90 -3.02
C ILE A 53 -1.42 -4.39 -3.55
N ILE A 54 -1.97 -3.38 -2.88
CA ILE A 54 -3.18 -2.67 -3.28
C ILE A 54 -2.77 -1.25 -3.63
N ALA A 55 -2.44 -1.06 -4.91
CA ALA A 55 -1.87 0.17 -5.42
C ALA A 55 -2.94 1.24 -5.68
N HIS A 56 -2.70 2.45 -5.19
CA HIS A 56 -3.36 3.66 -5.67
C HIS A 56 -2.85 4.02 -7.07
N ARG A 57 -3.70 4.65 -7.89
CA ARG A 57 -3.38 4.99 -9.29
C ARG A 57 -2.16 5.91 -9.46
N ALA A 58 -1.80 6.67 -8.42
CA ALA A 58 -0.68 7.60 -8.44
C ALA A 58 0.62 6.96 -7.95
N THR A 59 0.56 5.78 -7.32
CA THR A 59 1.75 5.11 -6.82
C THR A 59 2.56 4.48 -7.97
N PRO A 60 3.89 4.72 -8.07
CA PRO A 60 4.72 4.16 -9.12
C PRO A 60 4.68 2.62 -9.18
N GLY A 61 4.63 2.07 -10.39
CA GLY A 61 4.63 0.63 -10.67
C GLY A 61 5.94 0.15 -11.31
N ASP A 62 7.07 0.73 -10.91
CA ASP A 62 8.37 0.47 -11.53
C ASP A 62 8.78 -1.01 -11.43
N ALA A 63 9.47 -1.50 -12.47
CA ALA A 63 9.95 -2.87 -12.51
C ALA A 63 10.91 -3.23 -11.36
N ALA A 64 11.52 -2.24 -10.70
CA ALA A 64 12.34 -2.45 -9.51
C ALA A 64 11.54 -3.04 -8.33
N ILE A 65 10.25 -2.70 -8.20
CA ILE A 65 9.37 -3.17 -7.10
C ILE A 65 9.23 -4.70 -7.14
N PHE A 66 9.11 -5.28 -8.33
CA PHE A 66 8.90 -6.71 -8.51
C PHE A 66 10.20 -7.53 -8.46
N ARG A 67 11.37 -6.87 -8.46
CA ARG A 67 12.68 -7.51 -8.41
C ARG A 67 13.32 -7.46 -7.03
N ALA A 68 12.73 -6.70 -6.11
CA ALA A 68 13.21 -6.53 -4.74
C ALA A 68 12.88 -7.72 -3.83
#